data_AF-A0AA36IVK8-F1
#
_entry.id   AF-A0AA36IVK8-F1
#
_cell.length_a   1.000
_cell.length_b   1.000
_cell.length_c   1.000
_cell.angle_alpha   90.00
_cell.angle_beta   90.00
_cell.angle_gamma   90.00
#
_symmetry.space_group_name_H-M   'P 1'
#
loop_
_entity.id
_entity.type
_entity.pdbx_description
1 polymer ?
#
loop_
_entity_poly.entity_id
_entity_poly.type
_entity_poly.pdbx_seq_one_letter_code
_entity_poly.pdbx_strand_id
1 'polypeptide(L)'
;MVSRVSVKQIYSVTNEFTEKSPWLPRTQTVEGVAFVAINKWDTCFCKMVTGRSQDLRAGKGHHVNCTFLDELIAQRNSKSKAAVQDAMAVVMEGEENSKPPNKKRRVTPADRHLAPATVTVTLPAVTHGGVSFTETNVRALWTVRNQQEIFLELDEQVLEHLRIGVLESRDAGQVKRHQARVPATK
;
A
#
# COMPACT_ATOMS: atom_id res chain seq x y z
N MET A 1 -23.17 28.16 -20.95
CA MET A 1 -23.71 26.77 -20.94
C MET A 1 -22.79 25.91 -20.10
N VAL A 2 -23.24 25.43 -18.94
CA VAL A 2 -22.47 24.46 -18.15
C VAL A 2 -22.79 23.08 -18.70
N SER A 3 -21.82 22.43 -19.33
CA SER A 3 -21.96 21.04 -19.77
C SER A 3 -22.27 20.16 -18.55
N ARG A 4 -23.37 19.39 -18.61
CA ARG A 4 -23.81 18.49 -17.53
C ARG A 4 -23.27 17.06 -17.66
N VAL A 5 -22.35 16.83 -18.60
CA VAL A 5 -21.83 15.49 -18.91
C VAL A 5 -20.35 15.43 -18.57
N SER A 6 -19.96 14.45 -17.75
CA SER A 6 -18.56 14.14 -17.44
C SER A 6 -18.25 12.71 -17.87
N VAL A 7 -17.18 12.53 -18.63
CA VAL A 7 -16.61 11.22 -18.97
C VAL A 7 -15.46 10.92 -18.01
N LYS A 8 -15.43 9.71 -17.45
CA LYS A 8 -14.36 9.27 -16.53
C LYS A 8 -13.86 7.90 -16.93
N GLN A 9 -12.54 7.75 -16.98
CA GLN A 9 -11.89 6.45 -17.12
C GLN A 9 -11.93 5.70 -15.79
N ILE A 10 -12.29 4.42 -15.84
CA ILE A 10 -12.37 3.52 -14.68
C ILE A 10 -11.58 2.26 -15.04
N TYR A 11 -10.81 1.76 -14.07
CA TYR A 11 -10.13 0.48 -14.20
C TYR A 11 -10.97 -0.60 -13.53
N SER A 12 -11.05 -1.75 -14.18
CA SER A 12 -11.74 -2.94 -13.69
C SER A 12 -10.72 -4.05 -13.54
N VAL A 13 -10.57 -4.56 -12.31
CA VAL A 13 -9.65 -5.65 -11.98
C VAL A 13 -10.48 -6.91 -11.75
N THR A 14 -10.12 -7.98 -12.45
CA THR A 14 -10.83 -9.27 -12.40
C THR A 14 -9.86 -10.41 -12.25
N ASN A 15 -10.30 -11.44 -11.53
CA ASN A 15 -9.68 -12.75 -11.44
C ASN A 15 -10.78 -13.82 -11.29
N GLU A 16 -10.40 -15.07 -11.00
CA GLU A 16 -11.32 -16.19 -10.86
C GLU A 16 -12.40 -15.99 -9.78
N PHE A 17 -12.17 -15.08 -8.81
CA PHE A 17 -13.13 -14.78 -7.74
C PHE A 17 -14.02 -13.57 -8.02
N THR A 18 -13.59 -12.68 -8.90
CA THR A 18 -14.22 -11.38 -9.14
C THR A 18 -14.81 -11.23 -10.53
N GLU A 19 -14.80 -12.28 -11.37
CA GLU A 19 -15.38 -12.27 -12.72
C GLU A 19 -16.83 -11.72 -12.77
N LYS A 20 -17.70 -12.19 -11.87
CA LYS A 20 -19.11 -11.73 -11.80
C LYS A 20 -19.31 -10.38 -11.13
N SER A 21 -18.32 -9.91 -10.37
CA SER A 21 -18.38 -8.66 -9.60
C SER A 21 -16.95 -8.11 -9.53
N PRO A 22 -16.52 -7.41 -10.59
CA PRO A 22 -15.17 -6.89 -10.70
C PRO A 22 -14.85 -5.91 -9.59
N TRP A 23 -13.58 -5.88 -9.19
CA TRP A 23 -13.11 -4.83 -8.32
C TRP A 23 -12.86 -3.57 -9.14
N LEU A 24 -13.51 -2.47 -8.73
CA LEU A 24 -13.33 -1.15 -9.33
C LEU A 24 -12.51 -0.28 -8.37
N PRO A 25 -11.18 -0.45 -8.32
CA PRO A 25 -10.36 0.27 -7.37
C PRO A 25 -10.39 1.77 -7.63
N ARG A 26 -10.16 2.54 -6.56
CA ARG A 26 -9.87 3.96 -6.72
C ARG A 26 -8.49 4.10 -7.36
N THR A 27 -8.44 4.77 -8.50
CA THR A 27 -7.20 5.03 -9.21
C THR A 27 -6.87 6.50 -9.29
N GLN A 28 -5.59 6.80 -9.50
CA GLN A 28 -5.08 8.15 -9.73
C GLN A 28 -3.96 8.10 -10.77
N THR A 29 -3.99 9.01 -11.75
CA THR A 29 -2.87 9.15 -12.71
C THR A 29 -1.97 10.30 -12.25
N VAL A 30 -0.68 10.03 -12.15
CA VAL A 30 0.36 11.01 -11.78
C VAL A 30 1.53 10.80 -12.73
N GLU A 31 2.01 11.88 -13.36
CA GLU A 31 3.16 11.82 -14.29
C GLU A 31 3.02 10.75 -15.39
N GLY A 32 1.80 10.59 -15.93
CA GLY A 32 1.49 9.62 -16.99
C GLY A 32 1.34 8.17 -16.52
N VAL A 33 1.44 7.90 -15.21
CA VAL A 33 1.38 6.56 -14.64
C VAL A 33 0.12 6.40 -13.82
N ALA A 34 -0.58 5.29 -14.02
CA ALA A 34 -1.77 4.95 -13.23
C ALA A 34 -1.36 4.28 -11.93
N PHE A 35 -1.99 4.72 -10.84
CA PHE A 35 -1.81 4.15 -9.50
C PHE A 35 -3.14 3.63 -8.98
N VAL A 36 -3.07 2.55 -8.21
CA VAL A 36 -4.22 1.86 -7.61
C VAL A 36 -4.17 1.97 -6.10
N ALA A 37 -5.28 2.37 -5.48
CA ALA A 37 -5.39 2.42 -4.03
C ALA A 37 -5.59 1.01 -3.46
N ILE A 38 -4.64 0.56 -2.64
CA ILE A 38 -4.71 -0.70 -1.90
C ILE A 38 -5.05 -0.38 -0.46
N ASN A 39 -6.12 -1.00 0.06
CA ASN A 39 -6.56 -0.86 1.43
C ASN A 39 -6.96 -2.24 1.98
N LYS A 40 -6.43 -2.62 3.14
CA LYS A 40 -6.70 -3.92 3.77
C LYS A 40 -8.15 -4.09 4.27
N TRP A 41 -8.92 -3.01 4.26
CA TRP A 41 -10.33 -2.95 4.63
C TRP A 41 -11.25 -2.74 3.42
N ASP A 42 -10.72 -2.83 2.20
CA ASP A 42 -11.55 -2.85 0.99
C ASP A 42 -12.13 -4.25 0.80
N THR A 43 -13.47 -4.34 0.85
CA THR A 43 -14.24 -5.57 0.67
C THR A 43 -13.96 -6.29 -0.66
N CYS A 44 -13.81 -5.52 -1.75
CA CYS A 44 -13.58 -6.04 -3.08
C CYS A 44 -12.12 -6.49 -3.24
N PHE A 45 -11.18 -5.74 -2.66
CA PHE A 45 -9.78 -6.17 -2.57
C PHE A 45 -9.64 -7.47 -1.76
N CYS A 46 -10.32 -7.56 -0.61
CA CYS A 46 -10.35 -8.77 0.21
C CYS A 46 -10.87 -9.98 -0.59
N LYS A 47 -11.95 -9.79 -1.34
CA LYS A 47 -12.52 -10.82 -2.23
C LYS A 47 -11.57 -11.18 -3.37
N MET A 48 -10.92 -10.21 -4.00
CA MET A 48 -9.93 -10.42 -5.04
C MET A 48 -8.78 -11.29 -4.53
N VAL A 49 -8.25 -11.00 -3.34
CA VAL A 49 -7.12 -11.74 -2.79
C VAL A 49 -7.51 -13.13 -2.28
N THR A 50 -8.64 -13.26 -1.59
CA THR A 50 -8.96 -14.44 -0.77
C THR A 50 -10.14 -15.27 -1.26
N GLY A 51 -10.84 -14.81 -2.29
CA GLY A 51 -12.11 -15.38 -2.75
C GLY A 51 -13.31 -15.09 -1.85
N ARG A 52 -13.11 -14.47 -0.67
CA ARG A 52 -14.18 -14.16 0.28
C ARG A 52 -14.20 -12.67 0.60
N SER A 53 -15.39 -12.07 0.54
CA SER A 53 -15.59 -10.69 0.96
C SER A 53 -15.32 -10.52 2.45
N GLN A 54 -14.98 -9.29 2.85
CA GLN A 54 -14.78 -8.96 4.24
C GLN A 54 -16.05 -9.19 5.07
N ASP A 55 -15.93 -9.86 6.21
CA ASP A 55 -17.00 -9.99 7.22
C ASP A 55 -16.60 -9.18 8.45
N LEU A 56 -17.49 -8.29 8.91
CA LEU A 56 -17.29 -7.41 10.05
C LEU A 56 -18.02 -7.91 11.31
N ARG A 57 -18.75 -9.02 11.24
CA ARG A 57 -19.50 -9.58 12.36
C ARG A 57 -18.54 -10.11 13.43
N ALA A 58 -18.85 -9.80 14.70
CA ALA A 58 -18.08 -10.27 15.85
C ALA A 58 -17.95 -11.80 15.84
N GLY A 59 -16.71 -12.30 15.99
CA GLY A 59 -16.41 -13.74 16.04
C GLY A 59 -16.32 -14.46 14.69
N LYS A 60 -16.63 -13.81 13.56
CA LYS A 60 -16.51 -14.38 12.20
C LYS A 60 -15.71 -13.49 11.24
N GLY A 61 -14.97 -12.52 11.80
CA GLY A 61 -14.28 -11.50 11.02
C GLY A 61 -13.31 -12.10 9.98
N HIS A 62 -13.56 -11.81 8.70
CA HIS A 62 -12.64 -12.15 7.61
C HIS A 62 -12.10 -10.86 7.03
N HIS A 63 -10.79 -10.67 7.09
CA HIS A 63 -10.11 -9.50 6.54
C HIS A 63 -8.71 -9.88 6.06
N VAL A 64 -8.14 -9.04 5.19
CA VAL A 64 -6.76 -9.14 4.69
C VAL A 64 -5.77 -8.33 5.53
N ASN A 65 -6.09 -8.10 6.81
CA ASN A 65 -5.13 -7.52 7.74
C ASN A 65 -3.89 -8.42 7.86
N CYS A 66 -2.75 -7.92 7.39
CA CYS A 66 -1.50 -8.66 7.29
C CYS A 66 -0.31 -7.71 7.46
N THR A 67 0.83 -8.25 7.91
CA THR A 67 2.06 -7.48 8.09
C THR A 67 2.65 -7.03 6.76
N PHE A 68 2.43 -7.79 5.68
CA PHE A 68 2.93 -7.46 4.35
C PHE A 68 2.50 -6.05 3.89
N LEU A 69 1.20 -5.73 3.94
CA LEU A 69 0.73 -4.39 3.57
C LEU A 69 1.17 -3.32 4.57
N ASP A 70 1.22 -3.67 5.87
CA ASP A 70 1.67 -2.74 6.91
C ASP A 70 3.15 -2.34 6.70
N GLU A 71 3.99 -3.28 6.27
CA GLU A 71 5.40 -3.06 5.92
C GLU A 71 5.53 -2.16 4.69
N LEU A 72 4.75 -2.39 3.62
CA LEU A 72 4.77 -1.52 2.44
C LEU A 72 4.35 -0.09 2.77
N ILE A 73 3.31 0.08 3.61
CA ILE A 73 2.86 1.39 4.09
C ILE A 73 3.95 2.05 4.94
N ALA A 74 4.65 1.30 5.80
CA ALA A 74 5.74 1.80 6.61
C ALA A 74 6.94 2.24 5.73
N GLN A 75 7.33 1.42 4.75
CA GLN A 75 8.37 1.75 3.78
C GLN A 75 8.05 3.03 3.02
N ARG A 76 6.84 3.13 2.44
CA ARG A 76 6.38 4.33 1.73
C ARG A 76 6.43 5.57 2.62
N ASN A 77 5.95 5.48 3.85
CA ASN A 77 5.99 6.59 4.81
C ASN A 77 7.43 6.99 5.18
N SER A 78 8.34 6.03 5.30
CA SER A 78 9.75 6.28 5.59
C SER A 78 10.41 7.05 4.44
N LYS A 79 10.27 6.53 3.21
CA LYS A 79 10.84 7.14 2.00
C LYS A 79 10.22 8.50 1.67
N SER A 80 8.91 8.66 1.92
CA SER A 80 8.23 9.95 1.77
C SER A 80 8.78 11.02 2.75
N LYS A 81 9.13 10.63 3.98
CA LYS A 81 9.74 11.54 4.95
C LYS A 81 11.19 11.88 4.57
N ALA A 82 11.95 10.88 4.15
CA ALA A 82 13.34 11.07 3.71
C ALA A 82 13.41 12.07 2.55
N ALA A 83 12.59 11.89 1.52
CA ALA A 83 12.60 12.77 0.34
C ALA A 83 12.37 14.26 0.69
N VAL A 84 11.48 14.55 1.65
CA VAL A 84 11.27 15.94 2.12
C VAL A 84 12.45 16.44 2.96
N GLN A 85 13.02 15.59 3.80
CA GLN A 85 14.18 15.96 4.62
C GLN A 85 15.41 16.26 3.77
N ASP A 86 15.63 15.47 2.73
CA ASP A 86 16.74 15.66 1.78
C ASP A 86 16.55 16.96 0.99
N ALA A 87 15.33 17.24 0.50
CA ALA A 87 15.03 18.50 -0.17
C ALA A 87 15.22 19.72 0.73
N MET A 88 14.83 19.62 2.01
CA MET A 88 15.07 20.69 2.98
C MET A 88 16.55 20.92 3.25
N ALA A 89 17.35 19.84 3.34
CA ALA A 89 18.79 19.94 3.58
C ALA A 89 19.51 20.72 2.46
N VAL A 90 19.16 20.44 1.20
CA VAL A 90 19.73 21.13 0.03
C VAL A 90 19.44 22.64 0.07
N VAL A 91 18.24 23.05 0.48
CA VAL A 91 17.90 24.48 0.61
C VAL A 91 18.73 25.15 1.71
N MET A 92 18.98 24.45 2.82
CA MET A 92 19.74 24.99 3.94
C MET A 92 21.25 25.08 3.67
N GLU A 93 21.82 24.16 2.90
CA GLU A 93 23.23 24.21 2.48
C GLU A 93 23.51 25.36 1.49
N GLY A 94 22.49 25.81 0.76
CA GLY A 94 22.58 27.00 -0.12
C GLY A 94 22.48 28.34 0.61
N GLU A 95 22.08 28.37 1.88
CA GLU A 95 22.04 29.57 2.71
C GLU A 95 23.26 29.59 3.65
N GLU A 96 24.31 30.31 3.24
CA GLU A 96 25.65 30.37 3.85
C GLU A 96 25.70 30.86 5.32
N ASN A 97 24.57 31.04 6.02
CA ASN A 97 24.52 31.59 7.37
C ASN A 97 23.41 31.02 8.29
N SER A 98 22.80 29.89 7.93
CA SER A 98 21.68 29.30 8.67
C SER A 98 22.15 28.37 9.79
N LYS A 99 21.98 28.77 11.06
CA LYS A 99 22.20 27.91 12.23
C LYS A 99 21.46 26.57 12.06
N PRO A 100 22.08 25.41 12.37
CA PRO A 100 21.42 24.12 12.21
C PRO A 100 20.14 24.07 13.07
N PRO A 101 19.00 23.67 12.49
CA PRO A 101 17.73 23.68 13.21
C PRO A 101 17.76 22.58 14.27
N ASN A 102 17.56 22.98 15.54
CA ASN A 102 17.74 22.14 16.72
C ASN A 102 16.79 20.92 16.82
N LYS A 103 15.80 20.78 15.91
CA LYS A 103 14.92 19.62 15.79
C LYS A 103 14.54 19.38 14.34
N LYS A 104 14.69 18.14 13.86
CA LYS A 104 14.12 17.70 12.58
C LYS A 104 12.61 17.95 12.60
N ARG A 105 12.14 18.90 11.79
CA ARG A 105 10.73 19.25 11.67
C ARG A 105 9.93 18.02 11.25
N ARG A 106 8.73 17.85 11.81
CA ARG A 106 7.84 16.77 11.42
C ARG A 106 7.28 17.03 10.01
N VAL A 107 7.42 16.07 9.10
CA VAL A 107 6.86 16.16 7.74
C VAL A 107 5.32 16.12 7.79
N THR A 108 4.69 16.98 7.00
CA THR A 108 3.23 17.15 6.88
C THR A 108 2.79 17.03 5.42
N PRO A 109 1.48 16.79 5.15
CA PRO A 109 0.97 16.78 3.77
C PRO A 109 1.17 18.10 3.01
N ALA A 110 1.32 19.23 3.72
CA ALA A 110 1.61 20.53 3.10
C ALA A 110 2.99 20.57 2.43
N ASP A 111 3.89 19.66 2.80
CA ASP A 111 5.27 19.58 2.29
C ASP A 111 5.36 18.88 0.93
N ARG A 112 4.21 18.58 0.31
CA ARG A 112 4.12 17.91 -1.00
C ARG A 112 4.95 18.62 -2.08
N HIS A 113 5.07 19.94 -2.02
CA HIS A 113 5.83 20.73 -2.98
C HIS A 113 7.36 20.53 -2.88
N LEU A 114 7.85 20.01 -1.75
CA LEU A 114 9.26 19.67 -1.53
C LEU A 114 9.56 18.21 -1.87
N ALA A 115 8.54 17.40 -2.14
CA ALA A 115 8.67 15.98 -2.36
C ALA A 115 8.51 15.63 -3.85
N PRO A 116 9.16 14.55 -4.33
CA PRO A 116 8.79 13.95 -5.59
C PRO A 116 7.32 13.48 -5.54
N ALA A 117 6.67 13.42 -6.69
CA ALA A 117 5.28 12.96 -6.77
C ALA A 117 5.13 11.48 -6.35
N THR A 118 6.20 10.70 -6.50
CA THR A 118 6.27 9.27 -6.20
C THR A 118 7.52 8.92 -5.39
N VAL A 119 7.47 7.80 -4.67
CA VAL A 119 8.59 7.18 -3.98
C VAL A 119 8.68 5.71 -4.33
N THR A 120 9.88 5.16 -4.45
CA THR A 120 10.06 3.73 -4.76
C THR A 120 9.80 2.88 -3.52
N VAL A 121 8.93 1.88 -3.56
CA VAL A 121 8.71 0.89 -2.50
C VAL A 121 9.21 -0.46 -2.99
N THR A 122 9.72 -1.28 -2.08
CA THR A 122 10.24 -2.61 -2.41
C THR A 122 9.21 -3.65 -2.01
N LEU A 123 8.66 -4.36 -3.00
CA LEU A 123 7.85 -5.55 -2.81
C LEU A 123 8.80 -6.71 -2.49
N PRO A 124 8.71 -7.33 -1.30
CA PRO A 124 9.64 -8.37 -0.91
C PRO A 124 9.38 -9.66 -1.71
N ALA A 125 10.36 -10.56 -1.75
CA ALA A 125 10.15 -11.88 -2.35
C ALA A 125 9.05 -12.65 -1.61
N VAL A 126 8.15 -13.29 -2.36
CA VAL A 126 7.01 -14.02 -1.80
C VAL A 126 6.82 -15.35 -2.52
N THR A 127 6.27 -16.34 -1.83
CA THR A 127 5.92 -17.64 -2.40
C THR A 127 4.67 -18.21 -1.74
N HIS A 128 3.64 -18.49 -2.53
CA HIS A 128 2.42 -19.13 -2.06
C HIS A 128 1.78 -19.96 -3.18
N GLY A 129 1.29 -21.16 -2.86
CA GLY A 129 0.55 -22.00 -3.80
C GLY A 129 1.33 -22.41 -5.06
N GLY A 130 2.67 -22.50 -4.99
CA GLY A 130 3.52 -22.83 -6.14
C GLY A 130 3.86 -21.64 -7.06
N VAL A 131 3.32 -20.45 -6.77
CA VAL A 131 3.68 -19.19 -7.45
C VAL A 131 4.69 -18.45 -6.59
N SER A 132 5.77 -17.95 -7.21
CA SER A 132 6.81 -17.18 -6.54
C SER A 132 7.11 -15.88 -7.30
N PHE A 133 7.35 -14.82 -6.54
CA PHE A 133 7.80 -13.53 -7.05
C PHE A 133 9.11 -13.15 -6.39
N THR A 134 10.04 -12.62 -7.18
CA THR A 134 11.29 -12.05 -6.67
C THR A 134 11.06 -10.65 -6.10
N GLU A 135 11.98 -10.20 -5.26
CA GLU A 135 11.97 -8.82 -4.79
C GLU A 135 11.96 -7.84 -5.97
N THR A 136 11.04 -6.88 -5.95
CA THR A 136 10.82 -5.94 -7.06
C THR A 136 10.55 -4.54 -6.53
N ASN A 137 11.12 -3.54 -7.20
CA ASN A 137 10.89 -2.13 -6.88
C ASN A 137 9.72 -1.58 -7.69
N VAL A 138 8.78 -0.91 -7.01
CA VAL A 138 7.58 -0.32 -7.62
C VAL A 138 7.41 1.12 -7.14
N ARG A 139 6.80 2.00 -7.93
CA ARG A 139 6.46 3.35 -7.47
C ARG A 139 5.22 3.32 -6.60
N ALA A 140 5.26 4.12 -5.56
CA ALA A 140 4.13 4.46 -4.73
C ALA A 140 3.91 5.97 -4.77
N LEU A 141 2.68 6.44 -4.67
CA LEU A 141 2.45 7.89 -4.52
C LEU A 141 3.05 8.37 -3.21
N TRP A 142 3.68 9.55 -3.27
CA TRP A 142 4.14 10.22 -2.07
C TRP A 142 2.93 10.58 -1.19
N THR A 143 3.00 10.17 0.06
CA THR A 143 2.02 10.55 1.07
C THR A 143 2.64 10.35 2.45
N VAL A 144 2.19 11.15 3.41
CA VAL A 144 2.61 11.04 4.80
C VAL A 144 1.40 10.87 5.71
N ARG A 145 1.56 10.05 6.76
CA ARG A 145 0.56 9.79 7.82
C ARG A 145 -0.69 9.04 7.38
N ASN A 146 -0.80 8.68 6.12
CA ASN A 146 -1.83 7.76 5.68
C ASN A 146 -1.40 6.33 6.01
N GLN A 147 -2.09 5.71 6.98
CA GLN A 147 -1.78 4.35 7.48
C GLN A 147 -2.73 3.28 6.95
N GLN A 148 -3.79 3.66 6.25
CA GLN A 148 -4.86 2.73 5.85
C GLN A 148 -4.74 2.32 4.39
N GLU A 149 -4.11 3.15 3.57
CA GLU A 149 -4.00 2.93 2.14
C GLU A 149 -2.61 3.26 1.60
N ILE A 150 -2.26 2.58 0.52
CA ILE A 150 -1.08 2.85 -0.29
C ILE A 150 -1.53 2.89 -1.75
N PHE A 151 -1.05 3.87 -2.50
CA PHE A 151 -1.22 3.90 -3.94
C PHE A 151 0.04 3.33 -4.58
N LEU A 152 -0.08 2.22 -5.29
CA LEU A 152 1.00 1.54 -6.02
C LEU A 152 0.75 1.61 -7.51
N GLU A 153 1.78 1.41 -8.32
CA GLU A 153 1.61 1.31 -9.78
C GLU A 153 0.52 0.29 -10.13
N LEU A 154 -0.40 0.71 -11.00
CA LEU A 154 -1.43 -0.17 -11.53
C LEU A 154 -0.82 -1.00 -12.66
N ASP A 155 -0.29 -2.15 -12.27
CA ASP A 155 0.29 -3.16 -13.14
C ASP A 155 -0.17 -4.55 -12.70
N GLU A 156 -0.34 -5.46 -13.67
CA GLU A 156 -0.84 -6.82 -13.43
C GLU A 156 0.10 -7.61 -12.50
N GLN A 157 1.41 -7.55 -12.74
CA GLN A 157 2.39 -8.28 -11.94
C GLN A 157 2.44 -7.72 -10.52
N VAL A 158 2.32 -6.40 -10.37
CA VAL A 158 2.25 -5.74 -9.06
C VAL A 158 1.02 -6.22 -8.28
N LEU A 159 -0.15 -6.26 -8.92
CA LEU A 159 -1.38 -6.72 -8.28
C LEU A 159 -1.31 -8.20 -7.86
N GLU A 160 -0.75 -9.06 -8.70
CA GLU A 160 -0.59 -10.48 -8.38
C GLU A 160 0.47 -10.71 -7.29
N HIS A 161 1.59 -9.98 -7.32
CA HIS A 161 2.61 -10.01 -6.25
C HIS A 161 1.99 -9.60 -4.92
N LEU A 162 1.18 -8.54 -4.88
CA LEU A 162 0.45 -8.13 -3.68
C LEU A 162 -0.50 -9.23 -3.19
N ARG A 163 -1.25 -9.86 -4.10
CA ARG A 163 -2.17 -10.97 -3.76
C ARG A 163 -1.41 -12.12 -3.10
N ILE A 164 -0.32 -12.59 -3.71
CA ILE A 164 0.52 -13.68 -3.19
C ILE A 164 1.13 -13.30 -1.83
N GLY A 165 1.68 -12.08 -1.69
CA GLY A 165 2.27 -11.63 -0.43
C GLY A 165 1.27 -11.50 0.72
N VAL A 166 0.03 -11.08 0.43
CA VAL A 166 -1.04 -11.08 1.43
C VAL A 166 -1.45 -12.50 1.82
N LEU A 167 -1.50 -13.45 0.89
CA LEU A 167 -1.83 -14.84 1.19
C LEU A 167 -0.75 -15.51 2.05
N GLU A 168 0.53 -15.37 1.67
CA GLU A 168 1.67 -15.90 2.42
C GLU A 168 1.72 -15.37 3.86
N SER A 169 1.58 -14.06 4.04
CA SER A 169 1.64 -13.44 5.36
C SER A 169 0.46 -13.80 6.27
N ARG A 170 -0.71 -14.11 5.70
CA ARG A 170 -1.87 -14.61 6.47
C ARG A 170 -1.62 -16.01 7.00
N ASP A 171 -1.08 -16.90 6.18
CA ASP A 171 -0.78 -18.28 6.60
C ASP A 171 0.29 -18.29 7.70
N ALA A 172 1.35 -17.50 7.54
CA ALA A 172 2.38 -17.34 8.57
C ALA A 172 1.80 -16.83 9.90
N GLY A 173 0.79 -15.95 9.84
CA GLY A 173 0.07 -15.45 11.02
C GLY A 173 -0.83 -16.48 11.70
N GLN A 174 -1.46 -17.38 10.95
CA GLN A 174 -2.30 -18.47 11.48
C GLN A 174 -1.46 -19.54 12.19
N VAL A 175 -0.31 -19.92 11.61
CA VAL A 175 0.63 -20.89 12.22
C VAL A 175 1.11 -20.41 13.60
N LYS A 176 1.47 -19.12 13.72
CA LYS A 176 1.91 -18.53 15.01
C LYS A 176 0.82 -18.55 16.09
N ARG A 177 -0.46 -18.38 15.72
CA ARG A 177 -1.58 -18.43 16.67
C ARG A 177 -1.88 -19.86 17.15
N HIS A 178 -1.67 -20.87 16.32
CA HIS A 178 -1.84 -22.27 16.71
C HIS A 178 -0.72 -22.75 17.64
N GLN A 179 0.52 -22.30 17.44
CA GLN A 179 1.65 -22.66 18.30
C GLN A 179 1.62 -21.99 19.68
N ALA A 180 1.00 -20.80 19.81
CA ALA A 180 0.83 -20.11 21.10
C ALA A 180 -0.25 -20.73 22.01
N ARG A 181 -0.94 -21.79 21.55
CA ARG A 181 -2.08 -22.42 22.24
C ARG A 181 -1.75 -23.85 22.67
N VAL A 182 -0.59 -24.06 23.30
CA VAL A 182 -0.29 -25.29 24.05
C VAL A 182 -0.97 -25.18 25.42
N PRO A 183 -1.80 -26.16 25.84
CA PRO A 183 -2.48 -26.08 27.12
C PRO A 183 -1.48 -26.25 28.27
N ALA A 184 -1.57 -25.38 29.27
CA ALA A 184 -0.91 -25.61 30.55
C ALA A 184 -1.46 -26.90 31.16
N THR A 185 -0.66 -27.96 31.13
CA THR A 185 -0.88 -29.18 31.89
C THR A 185 -0.95 -28.84 33.38
N LYS A 186 -2.09 -29.14 33.99
CA LYS A 186 -2.23 -29.29 35.44
C LYS A 186 -1.89 -30.71 35.83
#